data_AF-A0A969HRX4-F1
#
_entry.id   AF-A0A969HRX4-F1
#
_cell.length_a   1.000
_cell.length_b   1.000
_cell.length_c   1.000
_cell.angle_alpha   90.00
_cell.angle_beta   90.00
_cell.angle_gamma   90.00
#
_symmetry.space_group_name_H-M   'P 1'
#
loop_
_entity.id
_entity.type
_entity.pdbx_description
1 polymer ?
#
loop_
_entity_poly.entity_id
_entity_poly.type
_entity_poly.pdbx_seq_one_letter_code
_entity_poly.pdbx_strand_id
1 'polypeptide(L)'
;MDRKLILGGELLEITLSRLCQELIENHQDFRDTVILGLQPRGIFVADKVQAKLNELIGREVPKGYLDVTFYRDDFRRRDSPLRANATQISFIIEDKKVILVDDVLYTGRTVRAALDAMIAFGRPRRVELLVLVSRRYSRHLPI
;
A
#
# COMPACT_ATOMS: atom_id res chain seq x y z
N MET A 1 15.30 -18.29 17.77
CA MET A 1 15.55 -16.90 17.32
C MET A 1 14.83 -15.97 18.26
N ASP A 2 15.57 -15.11 18.96
CA ASP A 2 14.97 -14.07 19.79
C ASP A 2 14.24 -13.04 18.93
N ARG A 3 13.00 -12.73 19.32
CA ARG A 3 12.20 -11.68 18.67
C ARG A 3 12.56 -10.34 19.30
N LYS A 4 13.04 -9.40 18.49
CA LYS A 4 13.28 -8.02 18.92
C LYS A 4 12.17 -7.12 18.39
N LEU A 5 11.59 -6.30 19.26
CA LEU A 5 10.66 -5.25 18.85
C LEU A 5 11.44 -4.15 18.09
N ILE A 6 11.10 -3.93 16.82
CA ILE A 6 11.78 -2.94 15.96
C ILE A 6 11.01 -1.61 15.95
N LEU A 7 9.68 -1.65 16.03
CA LEU A 7 8.82 -0.46 15.98
C LEU A 7 7.72 -0.59 17.06
N GLY A 8 7.87 0.18 18.14
CA GLY A 8 6.87 0.27 19.22
C GLY A 8 5.72 1.22 18.88
N GLY A 9 4.68 1.23 19.72
CA GLY A 9 3.45 2.00 19.46
C GLY A 9 3.67 3.50 19.31
N GLU A 10 4.44 4.13 20.21
CA GLU A 10 4.72 5.57 20.13
C GLU A 10 5.49 5.94 18.86
N LEU A 11 6.56 5.19 18.55
CA LEU A 11 7.36 5.42 17.35
C LEU A 11 6.56 5.15 16.06
N LEU A 12 5.64 4.18 16.08
CA LEU A 12 4.71 3.91 14.98
C LEU A 12 3.83 5.13 14.69
N GLU A 13 3.22 5.71 15.71
CA GLU A 13 2.34 6.88 15.53
C GLU A 13 3.10 8.13 15.05
N ILE A 14 4.33 8.34 15.53
CA ILE A 14 5.23 9.39 15.02
C ILE A 14 5.55 9.13 13.54
N THR A 15 5.90 7.90 13.20
CA THR A 15 6.25 7.51 11.82
C THR A 15 5.09 7.69 10.87
N LEU A 16 3.89 7.22 11.24
CA LEU A 16 2.68 7.40 10.44
C LEU A 16 2.33 8.87 10.26
N SER A 17 2.49 9.68 11.31
CA SER A 17 2.25 11.13 11.21
C SER A 17 3.21 11.80 10.22
N ARG A 18 4.50 11.43 10.25
CA ARG A 18 5.49 11.92 9.27
C ARG A 18 5.14 11.53 7.83
N LEU A 19 4.77 10.26 7.62
CA LEU A 19 4.35 9.78 6.29
C LEU A 19 3.10 10.53 5.79
N CYS A 20 2.15 10.84 6.65
CA CYS A 20 0.97 11.62 6.28
C CYS A 20 1.33 13.05 5.87
N GLN A 21 2.26 13.71 6.60
CA GLN A 21 2.73 15.05 6.22
C GLN A 21 3.46 15.04 4.87
N GLU A 22 4.32 14.05 4.62
CA GLU A 22 4.98 13.87 3.33
C GLU A 22 3.97 13.66 2.18
N LEU A 23 2.91 12.89 2.41
CA LEU A 23 1.82 12.77 1.43
C LEU A 23 1.10 14.10 1.21
N ILE A 24 0.87 14.90 2.24
CA ILE A 24 0.24 16.23 2.11
C ILE A 24 1.10 17.16 1.26
N GLU A 25 2.41 17.17 1.48
CA GLU A 25 3.35 17.96 0.67
C GLU A 25 3.34 17.53 -0.80
N ASN A 26 3.29 16.22 -1.07
CA ASN A 26 3.37 15.66 -2.42
C ASN A 26 2.04 15.69 -3.21
N HIS A 27 0.91 15.55 -2.51
CA HIS A 27 -0.43 15.43 -3.13
C HIS A 27 -1.28 16.69 -2.96
N GLN A 28 -0.86 17.65 -2.13
CA GLN A 28 -1.52 18.92 -1.87
C GLN A 28 -2.99 18.74 -1.48
N ASP A 29 -3.89 19.02 -2.43
CA ASP A 29 -5.32 18.96 -2.22
C ASP A 29 -5.90 17.56 -2.38
N PHE A 30 -5.11 16.51 -2.68
CA PHE A 30 -5.54 15.11 -2.86
C PHE A 30 -6.72 14.88 -3.83
N ARG A 31 -7.18 15.85 -4.65
CA ARG A 31 -8.42 15.71 -5.47
C ARG A 31 -8.37 14.53 -6.43
N ASP A 32 -7.19 14.24 -6.96
CA ASP A 32 -6.94 13.12 -7.86
C ASP A 32 -6.15 11.99 -7.20
N THR A 33 -6.17 11.88 -5.87
CA THR A 33 -5.38 10.87 -5.16
C THR A 33 -6.28 9.79 -4.58
N VAL A 34 -5.87 8.54 -4.75
CA VAL A 34 -6.54 7.37 -4.18
C VAL A 34 -5.53 6.46 -3.50
N ILE A 35 -5.97 5.74 -2.47
CA ILE A 35 -5.14 4.83 -1.69
C ILE A 35 -5.55 3.40 -2.00
N LEU A 36 -4.58 2.52 -2.29
CA LEU A 36 -4.81 1.08 -2.40
C LEU A 36 -3.96 0.34 -1.37
N GLY A 37 -4.61 -0.22 -0.36
CA GLY A 37 -3.96 -1.09 0.63
C GLY A 37 -3.72 -2.48 0.05
N LEU A 38 -2.46 -2.94 0.09
CA LEU A 38 -2.10 -4.26 -0.39
C LEU A 38 -2.45 -5.32 0.65
N GLN A 39 -3.22 -6.33 0.25
CA GLN A 39 -3.60 -7.41 1.14
C GLN A 39 -2.43 -8.41 1.33
N PRO A 40 -2.35 -9.07 2.51
CA PRO A 40 -3.33 -9.02 3.60
C PRO A 40 -3.04 -7.97 4.70
N ARG A 41 -1.82 -7.46 4.81
CA ARG A 41 -1.40 -6.63 5.98
C ARG A 41 -1.27 -5.14 5.68
N GLY A 42 -0.98 -4.76 4.43
CA GLY A 42 -0.91 -3.35 4.01
C GLY A 42 -2.21 -2.59 4.23
N ILE A 43 -3.36 -3.29 4.26
CA ILE A 43 -4.67 -2.69 4.56
C ILE A 43 -4.71 -1.98 5.92
N PHE A 44 -4.05 -2.53 6.96
CA PHE A 44 -4.06 -1.91 8.29
C PHE A 44 -3.28 -0.60 8.32
N VAL A 45 -2.19 -0.53 7.53
CA VAL A 45 -1.41 0.70 7.36
C VAL A 45 -2.24 1.70 6.53
N ALA A 46 -2.88 1.25 5.46
CA ALA A 46 -3.75 2.08 4.63
C ALA A 46 -4.89 2.70 5.44
N ASP A 47 -5.52 1.94 6.34
CA ASP A 47 -6.59 2.40 7.21
C ASP A 47 -6.12 3.52 8.15
N LYS A 48 -4.98 3.30 8.82
CA LYS A 48 -4.39 4.31 9.71
C LYS A 48 -3.98 5.58 8.97
N VAL A 49 -3.35 5.42 7.81
CA VAL A 49 -2.92 6.55 6.97
C VAL A 49 -4.12 7.33 6.47
N GLN A 50 -5.15 6.66 5.94
CA GLN A 50 -6.37 7.32 5.45
C GLN A 50 -7.08 8.07 6.58
N ALA A 51 -7.28 7.45 7.74
CA ALA A 51 -7.95 8.08 8.87
C ALA A 51 -7.22 9.35 9.33
N LYS A 52 -5.90 9.28 9.47
CA LYS A 52 -5.08 10.44 9.88
C LYS A 52 -5.01 11.52 8.80
N LEU A 53 -4.95 11.15 7.52
CA LEU A 53 -5.03 12.11 6.43
C LEU A 53 -6.37 12.84 6.47
N ASN A 54 -7.48 12.11 6.55
CA ASN A 54 -8.82 12.69 6.56
C ASN A 54 -9.00 13.70 7.71
N GLU A 55 -8.45 13.42 8.88
CA GLU A 55 -8.41 14.34 10.02
C GLU A 55 -7.61 15.62 9.69
N LEU A 56 -6.42 15.48 9.12
CA LEU A 56 -5.53 16.61 8.82
C LEU A 56 -6.03 17.50 7.68
N ILE A 57 -6.67 16.93 6.65
CA ILE A 57 -7.10 17.66 5.45
C ILE A 57 -8.59 18.02 5.44
N GLY A 58 -9.37 17.50 6.41
CA GLY A 58 -10.79 17.79 6.56
C GLY A 58 -11.70 17.21 5.46
N ARG A 59 -11.26 16.14 4.77
CA ARG A 59 -12.03 15.48 3.71
C ARG A 59 -11.60 14.04 3.52
N GLU A 60 -12.48 13.23 2.93
CA GLU A 60 -12.22 11.81 2.70
C GLU A 60 -11.36 11.57 1.45
N VAL A 61 -10.22 10.87 1.63
CA VAL A 61 -9.44 10.31 0.52
C VAL A 61 -9.99 8.92 0.17
N PRO A 62 -10.37 8.65 -1.09
CA PRO A 62 -10.84 7.33 -1.49
C PRO A 62 -9.79 6.26 -1.24
N LYS A 63 -10.21 5.15 -0.62
CA LYS A 63 -9.34 4.02 -0.26
C LYS A 63 -10.00 2.71 -0.66
N GLY A 64 -9.21 1.83 -1.28
CA GLY A 64 -9.61 0.46 -1.61
C GLY A 64 -8.56 -0.55 -1.16
N TYR A 65 -8.88 -1.83 -1.29
CA TYR A 65 -7.99 -2.94 -0.97
C TYR A 65 -7.76 -3.82 -2.20
N LEU A 66 -6.51 -4.16 -2.45
CA LEU A 66 -6.10 -4.94 -3.62
C LEU A 66 -5.52 -6.29 -3.18
N ASP A 67 -6.19 -7.39 -3.58
CA ASP A 67 -5.61 -8.72 -3.48
C ASP A 67 -4.68 -8.97 -4.66
N VAL A 68 -3.41 -9.25 -4.36
CA VAL A 68 -2.38 -9.51 -5.37
C VAL A 68 -1.96 -10.99 -5.40
N THR A 69 -2.69 -11.86 -4.69
CA THR A 69 -2.28 -13.23 -4.40
C THR A 69 -2.02 -14.03 -5.68
N PHE A 70 -2.91 -13.90 -6.67
CA PHE A 70 -2.81 -14.60 -7.96
C PHE A 70 -1.98 -13.87 -9.01
N TYR A 71 -1.57 -12.63 -8.75
CA TYR A 71 -0.72 -11.84 -9.65
C TYR A 71 0.77 -12.02 -9.36
N ARG A 72 1.14 -12.64 -8.24
CA ARG A 72 2.53 -12.91 -7.89
C ARG A 72 3.11 -14.01 -8.75
N ASP A 73 4.29 -13.81 -9.34
CA ASP A 73 4.94 -14.81 -10.19
C ASP A 73 5.31 -16.13 -9.48
N ASP A 74 5.41 -16.10 -8.15
CA ASP A 74 5.71 -17.26 -7.30
C ASP A 74 4.46 -17.96 -6.72
N PHE A 75 3.25 -17.57 -7.12
CA PHE A 75 2.01 -18.09 -6.54
C PHE A 75 1.89 -19.63 -6.64
N ARG A 76 2.36 -20.22 -7.74
CA ARG A 76 2.29 -21.67 -8.01
C ARG A 76 3.33 -22.52 -7.26
N ARG A 77 4.25 -21.90 -6.52
CA ARG A 77 5.34 -22.60 -5.81
C ARG A 77 5.00 -22.99 -4.36
N ARG A 78 3.75 -22.82 -3.94
CA ARG A 78 3.29 -23.12 -2.57
C ARG A 78 2.51 -24.43 -2.56
N ASP A 79 2.79 -25.27 -1.55
CA ASP A 79 2.16 -26.57 -1.35
C ASP A 79 0.71 -26.48 -0.81
N SER A 80 0.25 -25.28 -0.43
CA SER A 80 -1.09 -25.04 0.11
C SER A 80 -1.99 -24.21 -0.84
N PRO A 81 -3.31 -24.46 -0.85
CA PRO A 81 -4.24 -23.67 -1.66
C PRO A 81 -4.20 -22.20 -1.25
N LEU A 82 -4.00 -21.32 -2.23
CA LEU A 82 -4.04 -19.89 -1.99
C LEU A 82 -5.48 -19.44 -1.72
N ARG A 83 -5.68 -18.79 -0.58
CA ARG A 83 -6.92 -18.08 -0.28
C ARG A 83 -6.73 -16.62 -0.69
N ALA A 84 -7.34 -16.22 -1.81
CA ALA A 84 -7.43 -14.81 -2.14
C ALA A 84 -8.47 -14.13 -1.26
N ASN A 85 -8.21 -12.88 -0.91
CA ASN A 85 -9.21 -12.02 -0.31
C ASN A 85 -10.01 -11.31 -1.41
N ALA A 86 -11.15 -10.75 -1.04
CA ALA A 86 -11.90 -9.90 -1.96
C ALA A 86 -11.15 -8.58 -2.17
N THR A 87 -10.82 -8.27 -3.43
CA THR A 87 -10.46 -6.91 -3.84
C THR A 87 -11.68 -6.01 -3.68
N GLN A 88 -11.50 -4.88 -3.01
CA GLN A 88 -12.55 -3.93 -2.68
C GLN A 88 -12.14 -2.55 -3.19
N ILE A 89 -12.54 -2.23 -4.42
CA ILE A 89 -12.26 -0.94 -5.05
C ILE A 89 -13.59 -0.43 -5.61
N SER A 90 -14.19 0.54 -4.94
CA SER A 90 -15.49 1.13 -5.29
C SER A 90 -15.37 2.43 -6.09
N PHE A 91 -14.19 2.69 -6.67
CA PHE A 91 -13.87 3.90 -7.43
C PHE A 91 -12.99 3.58 -8.64
N ILE A 92 -12.94 4.51 -9.58
CA ILE A 92 -12.10 4.42 -10.79
C ILE A 92 -10.70 4.95 -10.47
N ILE A 93 -9.67 4.26 -10.95
CA ILE A 93 -8.27 4.69 -10.81
C ILE A 93 -7.71 5.38 -12.07
N GLU A 94 -8.48 5.39 -13.17
CA GLU A 94 -8.12 6.07 -14.42
C GLU A 94 -7.72 7.52 -14.17
N ASP A 95 -6.55 7.92 -14.69
CA ASP A 95 -5.96 9.25 -14.56
C ASP A 95 -5.74 9.75 -13.12
N LYS A 96 -5.86 8.87 -12.10
CA LYS A 96 -5.59 9.18 -10.69
C LYS A 96 -4.13 8.97 -10.32
N LYS A 97 -3.69 9.68 -9.27
CA LYS A 97 -2.47 9.41 -8.51
C LYS A 97 -2.79 8.30 -7.50
N VAL A 98 -2.26 7.10 -7.71
CA VAL A 98 -2.48 5.96 -6.82
C VAL A 98 -1.33 5.84 -5.84
N ILE A 99 -1.65 5.76 -4.54
CA ILE A 99 -0.71 5.41 -3.49
C ILE A 99 -0.95 3.95 -3.13
N LEU A 100 -0.02 3.06 -3.50
CA LEU A 100 0.02 1.69 -3.01
C LEU A 100 0.58 1.70 -1.59
N VAL A 101 -0.09 1.01 -0.67
CA VAL A 101 0.31 0.94 0.75
C VAL A 101 0.59 -0.50 1.15
N ASP A 102 1.81 -0.76 1.63
CA ASP A 102 2.23 -2.06 2.17
C ASP A 102 2.86 -1.91 3.55
N ASP A 103 2.90 -2.99 4.33
CA ASP A 103 3.56 -2.97 5.64
C ASP A 103 5.09 -3.02 5.50
N VAL A 104 5.61 -3.93 4.67
CA VAL A 104 7.04 -4.15 4.50
C VAL A 104 7.43 -4.30 3.03
N LEU A 105 8.24 -3.36 2.53
CA LEU A 105 8.95 -3.55 1.27
C LEU A 105 10.12 -4.52 1.48
N TYR A 106 10.02 -5.72 0.88
CA TYR A 106 11.06 -6.75 0.91
C TYR A 106 11.68 -7.00 -0.48
N THR A 107 11.24 -8.04 -1.19
CA THR A 107 11.80 -8.39 -2.52
C THR A 107 11.26 -7.54 -3.67
N GLY A 108 10.17 -6.80 -3.43
CA GLY A 108 9.44 -6.02 -4.45
C GLY A 108 8.35 -6.83 -5.18
N ARG A 109 8.26 -8.15 -4.99
CA ARG A 109 7.30 -9.01 -5.73
C ARG A 109 5.84 -8.65 -5.47
N THR A 110 5.49 -8.29 -4.23
CA THR A 110 4.12 -7.85 -3.88
C THR A 110 3.75 -6.57 -4.63
N VAL A 111 4.66 -5.60 -4.69
CA VAL A 111 4.44 -4.33 -5.39
C VAL A 111 4.33 -4.57 -6.90
N ARG A 112 5.17 -5.43 -7.47
CA ARG A 112 5.05 -5.81 -8.88
C ARG A 112 3.71 -6.45 -9.20
N ALA A 113 3.26 -7.39 -8.38
CA ALA A 113 1.95 -8.01 -8.51
C ALA A 113 0.81 -7.00 -8.35
N ALA A 114 0.96 -6.00 -7.47
CA ALA A 114 0.01 -4.91 -7.33
C ALA A 114 -0.09 -4.05 -8.58
N LEU A 115 1.05 -3.70 -9.18
CA LEU A 115 1.07 -2.95 -10.44
C LEU A 115 0.33 -3.70 -11.55
N ASP A 116 0.53 -5.01 -11.65
CA ASP A 116 -0.15 -5.83 -12.66
C ASP A 116 -1.66 -6.00 -12.35
N ALA A 117 -2.03 -6.22 -11.09
CA ALA A 117 -3.42 -6.40 -10.66
C ALA A 117 -4.26 -5.13 -10.82
N MET A 118 -3.66 -3.98 -10.55
CA MET A 118 -4.33 -2.68 -10.58
C MET A 118 -4.78 -2.29 -11.99
N ILE A 119 -4.08 -2.73 -13.04
CA ILE A 119 -4.41 -2.40 -14.44
C ILE A 119 -5.83 -2.86 -14.81
N ALA A 120 -6.35 -3.91 -14.17
CA ALA A 120 -7.73 -4.36 -14.36
C ALA A 120 -8.80 -3.33 -13.93
N PHE A 121 -8.42 -2.31 -13.15
CA PHE A 121 -9.32 -1.29 -12.61
C PHE A 121 -9.16 0.08 -13.29
N GLY A 122 -8.20 0.23 -14.20
CA GLY A 122 -7.92 1.46 -14.95
C GLY A 122 -6.42 1.76 -15.06
N ARG A 123 -6.08 2.86 -15.73
CA ARG A 123 -4.72 3.32 -15.93
C ARG A 123 -4.44 4.57 -15.08
N PRO A 124 -3.66 4.46 -14.00
CA PRO A 124 -3.34 5.62 -13.18
C PRO A 124 -2.37 6.57 -13.90
N ARG A 125 -2.49 7.86 -13.59
CA ARG A 125 -1.57 8.92 -14.04
C ARG A 125 -0.20 8.81 -13.37
N ARG A 126 -0.19 8.39 -12.10
CA ARG A 126 1.04 8.20 -11.30
C ARG A 126 0.79 7.12 -10.26
N VAL A 127 1.82 6.32 -9.98
CA VAL A 127 1.78 5.30 -8.92
C VAL A 127 2.94 5.55 -7.97
N GLU A 128 2.64 5.58 -6.68
CA GLU A 128 3.58 5.81 -5.60
C GLU A 128 3.46 4.68 -4.58
N LEU A 129 4.54 4.38 -3.87
CA LEU A 129 4.57 3.32 -2.87
C LEU A 129 4.87 3.92 -1.50
N LEU A 130 3.94 3.76 -0.57
CA LEU A 130 4.13 4.03 0.84
C LEU A 130 4.31 2.71 1.58
N VAL A 131 5.40 2.58 2.32
CA VAL A 131 5.64 1.42 3.20
C VAL A 131 6.05 1.86 4.59
N LEU A 132 5.62 1.09 5.59
CA LEU A 132 6.01 1.34 6.97
C LEU A 132 7.48 0.97 7.21
N VAL A 133 7.94 -0.15 6.64
CA VAL A 133 9.33 -0.62 6.77
C VAL A 133 9.90 -0.98 5.41
N SER A 134 11.13 -0.55 5.14
CA SER A 134 11.87 -0.93 3.93
C SER A 134 13.09 -1.78 4.30
N ARG A 135 13.09 -3.05 3.91
CA ARG A 135 14.22 -3.97 4.11
C ARG A 135 15.22 -3.81 2.97
N ARG A 136 16.17 -2.90 3.17
CA ARG A 136 17.24 -2.60 2.20
C ARG A 136 18.06 -3.87 1.87
N TYR A 137 18.65 -3.89 0.67
CA TYR A 137 19.52 -4.96 0.13
C TYR A 137 18.89 -6.33 -0.13
N SER A 138 17.56 -6.45 -0.01
CA SER A 138 16.84 -7.71 -0.28
C SER A 138 15.98 -7.65 -1.55
N ARG A 139 16.18 -6.64 -2.39
CA ARG A 139 15.37 -6.39 -3.59
C ARG A 139 15.76 -7.36 -4.70
N HIS A 140 14.75 -7.95 -5.33
CA HIS A 140 14.93 -8.76 -6.53
C HIS A 140 14.46 -8.01 -7.79
N LEU A 141 13.69 -6.94 -7.61
CA LEU A 141 13.10 -6.13 -8.66
C LEU A 141 13.56 -4.67 -8.50
N PRO A 142 13.61 -3.88 -9.59
CA PRO A 142 14.03 -2.48 -9.56
C PRO A 142 12.90 -1.57 -9.06
N ILE A 143 12.49 -1.79 -7.80
CA ILE A 143 11.40 -1.10 -7.09
C ILE A 143 11.95 -0.61 -5.74
#